data_AF-A0A3B8WXV6-F1
#
_entry.id   AF-A0A3B8WXV6-F1
#
_cell.length_a   1.000
_cell.length_b   1.000
_cell.length_c   1.000
_cell.angle_alpha   90.00
_cell.angle_beta   90.00
_cell.angle_gamma   90.00
#
_symmetry.space_group_name_H-M   'P 1'
#
loop_
_entity.id
_entity.type
_entity.pdbx_description
1 polymer ?
#
loop_
_entity_poly.entity_id
_entity_poly.type
_entity_poly.pdbx_seq_one_letter_code
_entity_poly.pdbx_strand_id
1 'polypeptide(L)'
;MEATKNRASRPVIGVSSCLLGNRVRYDGSDRFSYLVTSQLGQLFELTAFCPEMEIGLGVPREPIHLLRTSEGVRCQRGELDFTQRLTA
;
A
#
# COMPACT_ATOMS: atom_id res chain seq x y z
N MET A 1 21.07 35.96 -13.76
CA MET A 1 21.10 34.66 -14.47
C MET A 1 20.03 33.78 -13.85
N GLU A 2 18.80 33.97 -14.29
CA GLU A 2 17.66 33.10 -13.98
C GLU A 2 17.81 31.80 -14.78
N ALA A 3 17.88 30.68 -14.07
CA ALA A 3 17.75 29.37 -14.67
C ALA A 3 16.27 28.99 -14.63
N THR A 4 15.60 29.13 -15.77
CA THR A 4 14.24 28.68 -16.03
C THR A 4 14.19 27.14 -15.97
N LYS A 5 14.06 26.57 -14.77
CA LYS A 5 13.87 25.13 -14.60
C LYS A 5 12.38 24.84 -14.75
N ASN A 6 11.97 24.50 -15.96
CA ASN A 6 10.70 23.83 -16.21
C ASN A 6 10.69 22.55 -15.35
N ARG A 7 10.12 22.61 -14.14
CA ARG A 7 9.92 21.44 -13.29
C ARG A 7 8.82 20.63 -13.97
N ALA A 8 9.20 19.73 -14.87
CA ALA A 8 8.35 18.61 -15.21
C ALA A 8 7.85 18.03 -13.87
N SER A 9 6.53 18.04 -13.67
CA SER A 9 5.90 17.52 -12.46
C SER A 9 6.41 16.11 -12.22
N ARG A 10 6.93 15.84 -11.02
CA ARG A 10 7.45 14.51 -10.68
C ARG A 10 6.27 13.52 -10.78
N PRO A 11 6.41 12.38 -11.47
CA PRO A 11 5.32 11.42 -11.55
C PRO A 11 4.96 10.92 -10.16
N VAL A 12 3.67 10.71 -9.94
CA VAL A 12 3.14 10.17 -8.68
C VAL A 12 3.19 8.65 -8.72
N ILE A 13 3.69 8.03 -7.65
CA ILE A 13 3.72 6.57 -7.49
C ILE A 13 3.00 6.19 -6.19
N GLY A 14 2.04 5.28 -6.30
CA GLY A 14 1.43 4.61 -5.16
C GLY A 14 2.38 3.60 -4.54
N VAL A 15 2.60 3.71 -3.23
CA VAL A 15 3.48 2.84 -2.46
C VAL A 15 2.71 2.25 -1.29
N SER A 16 2.91 0.96 -1.02
CA SER A 16 2.36 0.33 0.20
C SER A 16 2.74 1.13 1.44
N SER A 17 1.74 1.65 2.14
CA SER A 17 1.89 2.62 3.24
C SER A 17 2.84 2.13 4.35
N CYS A 18 2.88 0.82 4.61
CA CYS A 18 3.82 0.21 5.56
C CYS A 18 5.30 0.37 5.17
N LEU A 19 5.62 0.47 3.87
CA LEU A 19 6.99 0.70 3.38
C LEU A 19 7.47 2.14 3.62
N LEU A 20 6.54 3.05 3.85
CA LEU A 20 6.84 4.45 4.18
C LEU A 20 6.93 4.70 5.70
N GLY A 21 6.84 3.63 6.51
CA GLY A 21 6.96 3.70 7.98
C GLY A 21 5.63 3.89 8.72
N ASN A 22 4.50 3.88 8.01
CA ASN A 22 3.19 3.90 8.66
C ASN A 22 2.89 2.53 9.28
N ARG A 23 2.45 2.52 10.54
CA ARG A 23 2.14 1.30 11.32
C ARG A 23 0.79 0.69 10.95
N VAL A 24 0.66 0.28 9.68
CA VAL A 24 -0.58 -0.22 9.08
C VAL A 24 -0.59 -1.74 8.85
N ARG A 25 0.49 -2.45 9.22
CA ARG A 25 0.52 -3.92 9.12
C ARG A 25 -0.47 -4.54 10.10
N TYR A 26 -0.87 -5.78 9.82
CA TYR A 26 -1.86 -6.50 10.62
C TYR A 26 -1.46 -6.63 12.10
N ASP A 27 -0.16 -6.72 12.38
CA ASP A 27 0.45 -6.82 13.71
C ASP A 27 0.72 -5.45 14.37
N GLY A 28 0.34 -4.34 13.74
CA GLY A 28 0.63 -2.98 14.23
C GLY A 28 2.06 -2.51 14.02
N SER A 29 2.88 -3.26 13.29
CA SER A 29 4.21 -2.82 12.86
C SER A 29 4.18 -2.06 11.53
N ASP A 30 5.34 -1.56 11.14
CA ASP A 30 5.62 -1.08 9.79
C ASP A 30 6.69 -1.96 9.12
N ARG A 31 7.03 -1.65 7.87
CA ARG A 31 8.17 -2.26 7.18
C ARG A 31 8.94 -1.20 6.41
N PHE A 32 9.35 -0.14 7.12
CA PHE A 32 10.05 0.98 6.51
C PHE A 32 11.17 0.52 5.57
N SER A 33 11.12 0.99 4.33
CA SER A 33 12.11 0.68 3.30
C SER A 33 12.91 1.93 2.98
N TYR A 34 14.18 1.94 3.40
CA TYR A 34 15.10 3.03 3.07
C TYR A 34 15.28 3.17 1.55
N LEU A 35 15.32 2.06 0.80
CA LEU A 35 15.46 2.08 -0.65
C LEU A 35 14.30 2.84 -1.31
N VAL A 36 13.07 2.58 -0.89
CA VAL A 36 11.88 3.25 -1.44
C VAL A 36 11.87 4.73 -1.07
N THR A 37 12.10 5.06 0.19
CA THR A 37 11.99 6.45 0.66
C THR A 37 13.14 7.33 0.18
N SER A 38 14.38 6.81 0.17
CA SER A 38 15.56 7.59 -0.22
C SER A 38 15.77 7.65 -1.74
N GLN A 39 15.64 6.53 -2.46
CA GLN A 39 15.95 6.50 -3.90
C GLN A 39 14.73 6.89 -4.73
N LEU A 40 13.57 6.27 -4.48
CA LEU A 40 12.36 6.60 -5.25
C LEU A 40 11.80 7.97 -4.87
N GLY A 41 11.91 8.39 -3.61
CA GLY A 41 11.51 9.75 -3.18
C GLY A 41 12.35 10.88 -3.79
N GLN A 42 13.55 10.57 -4.29
CA GLN A 42 14.38 11.50 -5.07
C GLN A 42 13.97 11.59 -6.54
N LEU A 43 13.12 10.69 -7.03
CA LEU A 43 12.70 10.67 -8.43
C LEU A 43 11.21 10.98 -8.59
N PHE A 44 10.38 10.55 -7.65
CA PHE A 44 8.92 10.54 -7.73
C PHE A 44 8.27 11.22 -6.53
N GLU A 45 6.98 11.55 -6.68
CA GLU A 45 6.10 11.88 -5.56
C GLU A 45 5.47 10.58 -5.04
N LEU A 46 5.72 10.22 -3.78
CA LEU A 46 5.26 8.95 -3.20
C LEU A 46 3.95 9.15 -2.47
N THR A 47 2.90 8.45 -2.90
CA THR A 47 1.59 8.44 -2.22
C THR A 47 1.41 7.14 -1.47
N ALA A 48 1.11 7.23 -0.17
CA ALA A 48 0.90 6.07 0.68
C ALA A 48 -0.48 5.44 0.40
N PHE A 49 -0.51 4.12 0.22
CA PHE A 49 -1.75 3.37 -0.02
C PHE A 49 -1.76 2.07 0.80
N CYS A 50 -2.89 1.75 1.44
CA CYS A 50 -3.08 0.47 2.11
C CYS A 50 -4.51 -0.03 1.88
N PRO A 51 -4.71 -1.03 1.01
CA PRO A 51 -6.05 -1.46 0.64
C PRO A 51 -6.81 -2.01 1.85
N GLU A 52 -6.12 -2.72 2.75
CA GLU A 52 -6.69 -3.28 3.97
C GLU A 52 -7.24 -2.21 4.94
N MET A 53 -6.60 -1.04 4.99
CA MET A 53 -7.08 0.10 5.79
C MET A 53 -8.28 0.78 5.13
N GLU A 54 -8.23 0.96 3.81
CA GLU A 54 -9.32 1.59 3.05
C GLU A 54 -10.61 0.79 3.08
N ILE A 55 -10.49 -0.55 3.03
CA ILE A 55 -11.68 -1.39 3.20
C ILE A 55 -12.15 -1.41 4.65
N GLY A 56 -11.40 -0.88 5.63
CA GLY A 56 -11.83 -0.74 7.02
C GLY A 56 -11.48 -1.91 7.93
N LEU A 57 -10.42 -2.68 7.65
CA LEU A 57 -9.99 -3.75 8.57
C LEU A 57 -9.28 -3.24 9.83
N GLY A 58 -8.73 -2.01 9.79
CA GLY A 58 -8.06 -1.39 10.94
C GLY A 58 -6.75 -2.09 11.36
N VAL A 59 -6.20 -1.66 12.50
CA VAL A 59 -4.97 -2.19 13.11
C VAL A 59 -5.14 -2.22 14.63
N PRO A 60 -4.77 -3.32 15.32
CA PRO A 60 -4.34 -4.60 14.77
C PRO A 60 -5.50 -5.37 14.13
N ARG A 61 -5.18 -6.32 13.25
CA ARG A 61 -6.16 -7.21 12.61
C ARG A 61 -5.56 -8.60 12.44
N GLU A 62 -6.41 -9.60 12.38
CA GLU A 62 -5.99 -10.94 11.97
C GLU A 62 -5.59 -10.96 10.49
N PRO A 63 -4.59 -11.78 10.10
CA PRO A 63 -4.20 -11.94 8.71
C PRO A 63 -5.37 -12.37 7.81
N ILE A 64 -5.32 -11.91 6.56
CA ILE A 64 -6.18 -12.37 5.47
C ILE A 64 -5.31 -13.07 4.43
N HIS A 65 -5.86 -14.06 3.73
CA HIS A 65 -5.11 -14.90 2.81
C HIS A 65 -5.73 -14.89 1.42
N LEU A 66 -4.88 -14.84 0.40
CA LEU A 66 -5.31 -15.10 -0.98
C LEU A 66 -5.36 -16.61 -1.21
N LEU A 67 -6.55 -17.11 -1.53
CA LEU A 67 -6.82 -18.51 -1.81
C LEU A 67 -7.22 -18.67 -3.27
N ARG A 68 -6.65 -19.66 -3.95
CA ARG A 68 -7.07 -20.04 -5.29
C ARG A 68 -8.22 -21.03 -5.18
N THR A 69 -9.37 -20.66 -5.71
CA THR A 69 -10.59 -21.47 -5.76
C THR A 69 -10.96 -21.80 -7.20
N SER A 70 -11.99 -22.64 -7.40
CA SER A 70 -12.58 -22.88 -8.73
C SER A 70 -13.16 -21.62 -9.37
N GLU A 71 -13.54 -20.63 -8.56
CA GLU A 71 -14.15 -19.38 -8.99
C GLU A 71 -13.13 -18.23 -9.14
N GLY A 72 -11.83 -18.53 -8.99
CA GLY A 72 -10.74 -17.55 -9.07
C GLY A 72 -10.02 -17.31 -7.75
N VAL A 73 -9.30 -16.19 -7.67
CA VAL A 73 -8.57 -15.81 -6.45
C VAL A 73 -9.52 -15.08 -5.50
N ARG A 74 -9.65 -15.60 -4.28
CA ARG A 74 -10.46 -15.05 -3.20
C ARG A 74 -9.56 -14.55 -2.07
N CYS A 75 -9.95 -13.49 -1.38
CA CYS A 75 -9.25 -12.99 -0.18
C CYS A 75 -10.09 -13.27 1.06
N GLN A 76 -9.63 -14.17 1.94
CA GLN A 76 -10.46 -14.72 3.02
C GLN A 76 -9.74 -14.77 4.37
N ARG A 77 -10.53 -14.80 5.44
CA ARG A 77 -10.13 -15.12 6.83
C ARG A 77 -11.21 -15.97 7.49
N GLY A 78 -10.93 -17.26 7.66
CA GLY A 78 -11.96 -18.21 8.08
C GLY A 78 -13.12 -18.20 7.09
N GLU A 79 -14.35 -18.01 7.58
CA GLU A 79 -15.56 -17.92 6.75
C GLU A 79 -15.80 -16.50 6.16
N LEU A 80 -14.99 -15.51 6.53
CA LEU A 80 -15.14 -14.13 6.04
C LEU A 80 -14.43 -13.96 4.69
N ASP A 81 -15.14 -13.36 3.72
CA ASP A 81 -14.63 -13.04 2.38
C ASP A 81 -14.55 -11.52 2.17
N PHE A 82 -13.36 -11.04 1.83
CA PHE A 82 -13.05 -9.63 1.58
C PHE A 82 -12.82 -9.32 0.11
N THR A 83 -12.96 -10.30 -0.78
CA THR A 83 -12.61 -10.20 -2.20
C THR A 83 -13.27 -8.97 -2.83
N GLN A 84 -14.60 -8.82 -2.68
CA GLN A 84 -15.34 -7.71 -3.29
C GLN A 84 -14.89 -6.35 -2.76
N ARG A 85 -14.56 -6.23 -1.47
CA ARG A 85 -14.10 -4.96 -0.87
C ARG A 85 -12.73 -4.56 -1.42
N LEU A 86 -11.86 -5.52 -1.73
CA LEU A 86 -10.50 -5.28 -2.22
C LEU A 86 -10.42 -5.09 -3.75
N THR A 87 -11.49 -5.37 -4.48
CA THR A 87 -11.55 -5.27 -5.94
C THR A 87 -12.52 -4.20 -6.47
N ALA A 88 -13.25 -3.53 -5.58
CA ALA A 88 -14.15 -2.43 -5.92
C ALA A 88 -13.37 -1.13 -6.18
#